data_AF-A0A9E5D4H5-F1
#
_entry.id   AF-A0A9E5D4H5-F1
#
_cell.length_a   1.000
_cell.length_b   1.000
_cell.length_c   1.000
_cell.angle_alpha   90.00
_cell.angle_beta   90.00
_cell.angle_gamma   90.00
#
_symmetry.space_group_name_H-M   'P 1'
#
loop_
_entity.id
_entity.type
_entity.pdbx_description
1 polymer ?
#
loop_
_entity_poly.entity_id
_entity_poly.type
_entity_poly.pdbx_seq_one_letter_code
_entity_poly.pdbx_strand_id
1 'polypeptide(L)' 'AGRPEDAVSLTFSTGIVFNDSAGSARPLMQGRPEQIAADLRQYQDLGVSNFIIGFQGATVPELLENMERFSREVMTLIPD' A
#
# COMPACT_ATOMS: atom_id res chain seq x y z
N ALA A 1 21.28 -14.78 -25.39
CA ALA A 1 20.36 -14.97 -24.26
C ALA A 1 20.24 -13.64 -23.53
N GLY A 2 19.06 -13.04 -23.50
CA GLY A 2 18.81 -11.77 -22.80
C GLY A 2 17.39 -11.79 -22.27
N ARG A 3 17.22 -11.49 -20.98
CA ARG A 3 15.89 -11.29 -20.39
C ARG A 3 15.26 -10.08 -21.12
N PRO A 4 13.99 -10.16 -21.56
CA PRO A 4 13.34 -9.02 -22.20
C PRO A 4 13.36 -7.82 -21.25
N GLU A 5 13.61 -6.64 -21.80
CA GLU A 5 13.68 -5.36 -21.06
C GLU A 5 12.41 -5.07 -20.25
N ASP A 6 11.27 -5.61 -20.69
CA ASP A 6 9.97 -5.54 -20.02
C ASP A 6 9.82 -6.49 -18.81
N ALA A 7 10.71 -7.46 -18.63
CA ALA A 7 10.61 -8.43 -17.54
C ALA A 7 11.14 -7.91 -16.18
N VAL A 8 11.47 -6.62 -16.07
CA VAL A 8 11.90 -5.99 -14.82
C VAL A 8 10.79 -5.07 -14.33
N SER A 9 9.85 -5.64 -13.57
CA SER A 9 8.81 -4.86 -12.89
C SER A 9 9.37 -4.28 -11.58
N LEU A 10 9.20 -2.97 -11.39
CA LEU A 10 9.59 -2.32 -10.14
C LEU A 10 8.64 -2.79 -9.03
N THR A 11 9.20 -3.47 -8.03
CA THR A 11 8.47 -3.94 -6.86
C THR A 11 8.76 -3.05 -5.66
N PHE A 12 7.72 -2.50 -5.03
CA PHE A 12 7.84 -1.70 -3.82
C PHE A 12 7.34 -2.50 -2.63
N SER A 13 8.15 -2.60 -1.57
CA SER A 13 7.80 -3.28 -0.33
C SER A 13 7.70 -2.27 0.80
N THR A 14 6.59 -2.26 1.51
CA THR A 14 6.34 -1.31 2.59
C THR A 14 5.38 -1.87 3.64
N GLY A 15 5.43 -1.30 4.85
CA GLY A 15 4.48 -1.59 5.91
C GLY A 15 3.40 -0.51 5.99
N ILE A 16 2.13 -0.92 6.09
CA ILE A 16 1.01 0.00 6.26
C ILE A 16 0.56 0.02 7.72
N VAL A 17 0.32 1.22 8.23
CA VAL A 17 -0.23 1.46 9.56
C VAL A 17 -1.42 2.39 9.43
N PHE A 18 -2.61 1.88 9.77
CA PHE A 18 -3.81 2.69 9.81
C PHE A 18 -3.77 3.61 11.04
N ASN A 19 -3.87 4.91 10.80
CA ASN A 19 -3.98 5.91 11.85
C ASN A 19 -4.92 7.01 11.38
N ASP A 20 -6.17 6.96 11.86
CA ASP A 20 -7.22 7.90 11.46
C ASP A 20 -6.91 9.34 11.91
N SER A 21 -6.17 9.48 13.01
CA SER A 21 -5.74 10.77 13.55
C SER A 21 -4.47 11.33 12.88
N ALA A 22 -3.97 10.68 11.82
CA ALA A 22 -2.76 11.14 11.14
C ALA A 22 -2.98 12.48 10.43
N GLY A 23 -2.22 13.49 10.85
CA GLY A 23 -2.16 14.80 10.21
C GLY A 23 -1.38 14.81 8.89
N SER A 24 -1.08 16.01 8.39
CA SER A 24 -0.35 16.19 7.12
C SER A 24 1.12 15.74 7.18
N ALA A 25 1.76 15.84 8.35
CA ALA A 25 3.13 15.37 8.58
C ALA A 25 3.10 13.91 9.08
N ARG A 26 2.97 12.98 8.15
CA ARG A 26 2.94 11.53 8.41
C ARG A 26 3.96 10.80 7.52
N PRO A 27 4.46 9.63 7.93
CA PRO A 27 5.21 8.77 7.03
C PRO A 27 4.32 8.31 5.85
N LEU A 28 4.92 8.14 4.68
CA LEU A 28 4.24 7.53 3.53
C LEU A 28 3.72 6.14 3.91
N MET A 29 2.58 5.75 3.34
CA MET A 29 1.92 4.46 3.61
C MET A 29 1.37 4.31 5.03
N GLN A 30 1.30 5.41 5.79
CA GLN A 30 0.74 5.42 7.14
C GLN A 30 -0.30 6.54 7.27
N GLY A 31 -1.43 6.25 7.92
CA GLY A 31 -2.49 7.23 8.14
C GLY A 31 -3.86 6.73 7.72
N ARG A 32 -4.68 7.63 7.17
CA ARG A 32 -6.04 7.31 6.72
C ARG A 32 -6.02 6.50 5.41
N PRO A 33 -7.05 5.68 5.13
CA PRO A 33 -7.09 4.83 3.94
C PRO A 33 -6.99 5.62 2.63
N GLU A 34 -7.67 6.75 2.48
CA GLU A 34 -7.61 7.61 1.28
C GLU A 34 -6.22 8.15 1.02
N GLN A 35 -5.53 8.35 2.12
CA GLN A 35 -4.24 8.97 2.25
C GLN A 35 -3.16 7.92 1.88
N ILE A 36 -3.35 6.66 2.30
CA ILE A 36 -2.55 5.51 1.83
C ILE A 36 -2.79 5.21 0.35
N ALA A 37 -4.05 5.27 -0.12
CA ALA A 37 -4.40 5.10 -1.53
C ALA A 37 -3.71 6.14 -2.42
N ALA A 38 -3.68 7.40 -1.98
CA ALA A 38 -2.97 8.48 -2.67
C ALA A 38 -1.45 8.23 -2.73
N ASP A 39 -0.86 7.66 -1.67
CA ASP A 39 0.55 7.29 -1.68
C ASP A 39 0.81 6.14 -2.67
N LEU A 40 -0.06 5.11 -2.71
CA LEU A 40 0.05 3.98 -3.65
C LEU A 40 -0.05 4.44 -5.10
N ARG A 41 -1.00 5.35 -5.38
CA ARG A 41 -1.16 5.94 -6.70
C ARG A 41 0.07 6.73 -7.15
N GLN A 42 0.72 7.46 -6.24
CA GLN A 42 1.98 8.13 -6.56
C GLN A 42 3.06 7.13 -6.98
N TYR A 43 3.16 5.98 -6.32
CA TYR A 43 4.11 4.94 -6.74
C TYR A 43 3.73 4.29 -8.07
N GLN A 44 2.43 4.08 -8.35
CA GLN A 44 1.97 3.60 -9.65
C GLN A 44 2.34 4.57 -10.78
N ASP A 45 2.16 5.88 -10.57
CA ASP A 45 2.55 6.92 -11.53
C ASP A 45 4.07 6.93 -11.82
N LEU A 46 4.87 6.53 -10.82
CA LEU A 46 6.31 6.32 -10.96
C LEU A 46 6.70 4.98 -11.61
N GLY A 47 5.73 4.16 -12.03
CA GLY A 47 5.96 2.87 -12.71
C GLY A 47 6.12 1.67 -11.78
N VAL A 48 5.75 1.79 -10.50
CA VAL A 48 5.65 0.63 -9.60
C VAL A 48 4.39 -0.16 -9.94
N SER A 49 4.58 -1.37 -10.46
CA SER A 49 3.46 -2.26 -10.82
C SER A 49 3.16 -3.29 -9.74
N ASN A 50 4.10 -3.57 -8.83
CA ASN A 50 3.96 -4.64 -7.85
C ASN A 50 4.22 -4.12 -6.43
N PHE A 51 3.29 -4.38 -5.52
CA PHE A 51 3.36 -3.91 -4.14
C PHE A 51 3.36 -5.08 -3.16
N ILE A 52 4.35 -5.11 -2.28
CA ILE A 52 4.40 -6.02 -1.14
C ILE A 52 4.02 -5.19 0.08
N ILE A 53 2.83 -5.47 0.62
CA ILE A 53 2.27 -4.74 1.76
C ILE A 53 2.36 -5.60 3.02
N GLY A 54 3.11 -5.11 4.01
CA GLY A 54 3.12 -5.66 5.36
C GLY A 54 2.06 -4.97 6.22
N PHE A 55 1.23 -5.73 6.91
CA PHE A 55 0.28 -5.22 7.89
C PHE A 55 0.84 -5.39 9.30
N GLN A 56 0.54 -4.45 10.19
CA GLN A 56 0.89 -4.53 11.61
C GLN A 56 -0.33 -4.97 12.44
N GLY A 57 -0.09 -5.73 13.50
CA GLY A 57 -1.09 -6.19 14.46
C GLY A 57 -0.42 -7.02 15.55
N ALA A 58 -0.83 -6.85 16.81
CA ALA A 58 -0.26 -7.63 17.90
C ALA A 58 -0.75 -9.10 17.87
N THR A 59 -1.88 -9.32 17.19
CA THR A 59 -2.55 -10.62 17.08
C THR A 59 -2.95 -10.92 15.64
N VAL A 60 -3.11 -12.21 15.31
CA VAL A 60 -3.62 -12.67 14.01
C VAL A 60 -4.99 -12.05 13.65
N PRO A 61 -5.99 -12.00 14.54
CA PRO A 61 -7.27 -11.35 14.22
C PRO A 61 -7.13 -9.86 13.89
N GLU A 62 -6.29 -9.10 14.60
CA GLU A 62 -6.00 -7.70 14.23
C GLU A 62 -5.36 -7.60 12.85
N LEU A 63 -4.43 -8.51 12.53
CA LEU A 63 -3.79 -8.52 11.22
C LEU A 63 -4.82 -8.75 10.11
N LEU A 64 -5.72 -9.71 10.29
CA LEU A 64 -6.81 -10.00 9.35
C LEU A 64 -7.77 -8.82 9.20
N GLU A 65 -8.13 -8.17 10.29
CA GLU A 65 -8.99 -6.98 10.26
C GLU A 65 -8.31 -5.84 9.48
N ASN A 66 -7.02 -5.59 9.69
CA ASN A 66 -6.27 -4.59 8.93
C ASN A 66 -6.15 -4.95 7.44
N MET A 67 -6.01 -6.23 7.10
CA MET A 67 -6.02 -6.69 5.71
C MET A 67 -7.38 -6.48 5.04
N GLU A 68 -8.47 -6.84 5.73
CA GLU A 68 -9.83 -6.63 5.22
C GLU A 68 -10.12 -5.14 5.05
N ARG A 69 -9.72 -4.33 6.04
CA ARG A 69 -9.82 -2.87 6.00
C ARG A 69 -9.09 -2.28 4.80
N PHE A 70 -7.87 -2.72 4.53
CA PHE A 70 -7.12 -2.30 3.35
C PHE A 70 -7.84 -2.64 2.04
N SER A 71 -8.35 -3.87 1.91
CA SER A 71 -9.12 -4.27 0.74
C SER A 71 -10.39 -3.41 0.56
N ARG A 72 -11.12 -3.18 1.64
CA ARG A 72 -12.40 -2.48 1.59
C ARG A 72 -12.27 -0.97 1.40
N GLU A 73 -11.27 -0.35 2.04
CA GLU A 73 -11.14 1.11 2.09
C GLU A 73 -10.04 1.65 1.17
N VAL A 74 -8.97 0.89 0.89
CA VAL A 74 -7.85 1.36 0.07
C VAL A 74 -7.96 0.85 -1.36
N MET A 75 -8.16 -0.46 -1.58
CA MET A 75 -8.23 -1.01 -2.94
C MET A 75 -9.43 -0.46 -3.72
N THR A 76 -10.53 -0.11 -3.07
CA THR A 76 -11.70 0.51 -3.71
C THR A 76 -11.44 1.93 -4.22
N LEU A 77 -10.37 2.58 -3.77
CA LEU A 77 -9.97 3.93 -4.16
C LEU A 77 -8.88 3.95 -5.25
N ILE A 78 -8.27 2.79 -5.54
CA ILE A 78 -7.25 2.66 -6.57
C ILE A 78 -7.92 2.14 -7.85
N PRO A 79 -7.87 2.88 -8.97
CA PRO A 79 -8.41 2.40 -10.24
C PRO A 79 -7.58 1.22 -10.78
N ASP A 80 -8.24 0.35 -11.56
CA ASP A 80 -7.63 -0.77 -12.29
C ASP A 80 -6.53 -0.31 -13.26
#